data_AF-A0A143DHG2-F1
#
_entry.id   AF-A0A143DHG2-F1
#
_cell.length_a   1.000
_cell.length_b   1.000
_cell.length_c   1.000
_cell.angle_alpha   90.00
_cell.angle_beta   90.00
_cell.angle_gamma   90.00
#
_symmetry.space_group_name_H-M   'P 1'
#
loop_
_entity.id
_entity.type
_entity.pdbx_description
1 polymer ?
#
loop_
_entity_poly.entity_id
_entity_poly.type
_entity_poly.pdbx_seq_one_letter_code
_entity_poly.pdbx_strand_id
1 'polypeptide(L)'
;MVSRVLFVDDEQNVLSALRRTFHGEFELETAGNAVEAMRLFLDGERFAVMVTDMDMPAVNGLQLLEQVRKHSPRTCRIVLTGKPNADAATQLLSDGLVFRYLLKPCTPAKLRDIIREGIVCYEQASLRSNNARHFDTPAAESRHVRQTQVYRLRNGDEVAASVLDRDGRVLVSSGTVLDQDLLSKLRKLLEEGRIGENLTIYSTH
;
A
#
# COMPACT_ATOMS: atom_id res chain seq x y z
N MET A 1 -18.22 -7.69 -4.96
CA MET A 1 -17.66 -7.86 -6.31
C MET A 1 -16.52 -8.86 -6.21
N VAL A 2 -16.30 -9.68 -7.24
CA VAL A 2 -15.10 -10.52 -7.27
C VAL A 2 -13.93 -9.60 -7.63
N SER A 3 -12.90 -9.60 -6.80
CA SER A 3 -11.74 -8.73 -6.98
C SER A 3 -10.60 -9.51 -7.63
N ARG A 4 -10.13 -9.03 -8.78
CA ARG A 4 -9.08 -9.68 -9.57
C ARG A 4 -7.71 -9.44 -8.94
N VAL A 5 -6.90 -10.49 -8.82
CA VAL A 5 -5.56 -10.46 -8.23
C VAL A 5 -4.55 -10.97 -9.24
N LEU A 6 -3.50 -10.20 -9.49
CA LEU A 6 -2.39 -10.60 -10.36
C LEU A 6 -1.19 -11.02 -9.51
N PHE A 7 -0.64 -12.22 -9.76
CA PHE A 7 0.67 -12.64 -9.25
C PHE A 7 1.72 -12.59 -10.35
N VAL A 8 2.89 -12.02 -10.03
CA VAL A 8 4.01 -11.87 -10.96
C VAL A 8 5.28 -12.44 -10.34
N ASP A 9 5.81 -13.48 -10.93
CA ASP A 9 6.97 -14.22 -10.44
C ASP A 9 7.57 -15.03 -11.62
N ASP A 10 8.89 -15.08 -11.78
CA ASP A 10 9.53 -15.85 -12.86
C ASP A 10 9.57 -17.36 -12.59
N GLU A 11 9.33 -17.77 -11.34
CA GLU A 11 9.23 -19.17 -10.95
C GLU A 11 7.83 -19.73 -11.23
N GLN A 12 7.65 -20.41 -12.36
CA GLN A 12 6.37 -21.02 -12.76
C GLN A 12 5.78 -21.99 -11.71
N ASN A 13 6.64 -22.66 -10.94
CA ASN A 13 6.22 -23.53 -9.84
C ASN A 13 5.58 -22.75 -8.70
N VAL A 14 6.09 -21.56 -8.39
CA VAL A 14 5.55 -20.64 -7.37
C VAL A 14 4.18 -20.14 -7.82
N LEU A 15 4.06 -19.66 -9.06
CA LEU A 15 2.77 -19.24 -9.64
C LEU A 15 1.72 -20.36 -9.60
N SER A 16 2.11 -21.57 -9.98
CA SER A 16 1.23 -22.76 -9.95
C SER A 16 0.81 -23.15 -8.53
N ALA A 17 1.69 -22.98 -7.53
CA ALA A 17 1.35 -23.21 -6.13
C ALA A 17 0.39 -22.13 -5.60
N LEU A 18 0.62 -20.86 -5.90
CA LEU A 18 -0.25 -19.75 -5.50
C LEU A 18 -1.64 -19.90 -6.11
N ARG A 19 -1.73 -20.25 -7.40
CA ARG A 19 -3.01 -20.49 -8.08
C ARG A 19 -3.83 -21.59 -7.41
N ARG A 20 -3.19 -22.70 -7.03
CA ARG A 20 -3.85 -23.79 -6.28
C ARG A 20 -4.26 -23.36 -4.87
N THR A 21 -3.40 -22.61 -4.20
CA THR A 21 -3.60 -22.18 -2.81
C THR A 21 -4.78 -21.24 -2.65
N PHE A 22 -4.97 -20.33 -3.61
CA PHE A 22 -6.01 -19.29 -3.57
C PHE A 22 -7.18 -19.55 -4.53
N HIS A 23 -7.28 -20.77 -5.06
CA HIS A 23 -8.36 -21.15 -5.96
C HIS A 23 -9.73 -20.96 -5.30
N GLY A 24 -10.63 -20.24 -5.97
CA GLY A 24 -11.98 -19.96 -5.47
C GLY A 24 -12.07 -18.86 -4.41
N GLU A 25 -10.95 -18.28 -3.98
CA GLU A 25 -10.94 -17.13 -3.07
C GLU A 25 -10.93 -15.79 -3.82
N PHE A 26 -10.19 -15.73 -4.92
CA PHE A 26 -10.04 -14.55 -5.77
C PHE A 26 -10.10 -14.96 -7.24
N GLU A 27 -10.45 -14.02 -8.12
CA GLU A 27 -10.22 -14.20 -9.55
C GLU A 27 -8.74 -13.93 -9.83
N LEU A 28 -7.98 -15.00 -10.05
CA LEU A 28 -6.52 -14.97 -10.03
C LEU A 28 -5.95 -15.10 -11.43
N GLU A 29 -5.11 -14.14 -11.79
CA GLU A 29 -4.28 -14.16 -13.00
C GLU A 29 -2.79 -14.23 -12.62
N THR A 30 -1.96 -14.79 -13.50
CA THR A 30 -0.52 -14.94 -13.28
C THR A 30 0.28 -14.45 -14.48
N ALA A 31 1.43 -13.84 -14.22
CA ALA A 31 2.40 -13.48 -15.25
C ALA A 31 3.80 -13.96 -14.86
N GLY A 32 4.53 -14.54 -15.81
CA GLY A 32 5.88 -15.07 -15.59
C GLY A 32 6.98 -14.02 -15.60
N ASN A 33 6.65 -12.76 -15.87
CA ASN A 33 7.59 -11.64 -15.93
C ASN A 33 6.84 -10.30 -16.00
N ALA A 34 7.58 -9.21 -15.85
CA ALA A 34 7.02 -7.86 -15.89
C ALA A 34 6.41 -7.47 -17.26
N VAL A 35 6.92 -8.01 -18.37
CA VAL A 35 6.41 -7.70 -19.71
C VAL A 35 5.02 -8.29 -19.90
N GLU A 36 4.84 -9.56 -19.53
CA GLU A 36 3.54 -10.22 -19.51
C GLU A 36 2.56 -9.50 -18.57
N ALA A 37 3.01 -9.13 -17.37
CA ALA A 37 2.19 -8.39 -16.42
C ALA A 37 1.70 -7.06 -17.01
N MET A 38 2.61 -6.26 -17.58
CA MET A 38 2.25 -4.99 -18.20
C MET A 38 1.33 -5.14 -19.41
N ARG A 39 1.49 -6.20 -20.20
CA ARG A 39 0.58 -6.48 -21.33
C ARG A 39 -0.86 -6.62 -20.83
N LEU A 40 -1.10 -7.34 -19.74
CA LEU A 40 -2.45 -7.47 -19.15
C LEU A 40 -3.05 -6.09 -18.80
N PHE A 41 -2.28 -5.21 -18.15
CA PHE A 41 -2.74 -3.85 -17.85
C PHE A 41 -3.03 -3.02 -19.11
N LEU A 42 -2.20 -3.15 -20.15
CA LEU A 42 -2.36 -2.43 -21.42
C LEU A 42 -3.54 -2.93 -22.25
N ASP A 43 -3.85 -4.22 -22.17
CA ASP A 43 -5.03 -4.85 -22.80
C ASP A 43 -6.35 -4.46 -22.11
N GLY A 44 -6.29 -3.60 -21.09
CA GLY A 44 -7.45 -3.04 -20.39
C GLY A 44 -7.87 -3.82 -19.16
N GLU A 45 -7.11 -4.85 -18.78
CA GLU A 45 -7.40 -5.61 -17.57
C GLU A 45 -7.24 -4.77 -16.30
N ARG A 46 -8.10 -5.06 -15.33
CA ARG A 46 -8.18 -4.33 -14.06
C ARG A 46 -7.93 -5.29 -12.91
N PHE A 47 -6.86 -5.04 -12.18
CA PHE A 47 -6.51 -5.79 -10.98
C PHE A 47 -6.70 -4.92 -9.75
N ALA A 48 -7.40 -5.45 -8.74
CA ALA A 48 -7.52 -4.82 -7.45
C ALA A 48 -6.18 -4.85 -6.71
N VAL A 49 -5.49 -6.00 -6.79
CA VAL A 49 -4.20 -6.25 -6.16
C VAL A 49 -3.22 -6.84 -7.18
N MET A 50 -1.98 -6.37 -7.14
CA MET A 50 -0.85 -7.02 -7.79
C MET A 50 0.16 -7.42 -6.72
N VAL A 51 0.59 -8.68 -6.73
CA VAL A 51 1.68 -9.21 -5.91
C VAL A 51 2.84 -9.54 -6.85
N THR A 52 4.02 -8.94 -6.64
CA THR A 52 5.19 -9.14 -7.50
C THR A 52 6.42 -9.53 -6.70
N ASP A 53 7.27 -10.40 -7.26
CA ASP A 53 8.67 -10.47 -6.83
C ASP A 53 9.43 -9.22 -7.30
N MET A 54 10.51 -8.89 -6.59
CA MET A 54 11.46 -7.84 -6.96
C MET A 54 12.55 -8.38 -7.88
N ASP A 55 12.97 -9.62 -7.65
CA ASP A 55 14.11 -10.24 -8.32
C ASP A 55 13.66 -11.07 -9.52
N MET A 56 13.25 -10.42 -10.61
CA MET A 56 12.92 -11.11 -11.87
C MET A 56 13.97 -10.82 -12.96
N PRO A 57 14.26 -11.78 -13.86
CA PRO A 57 15.11 -11.56 -15.03
C PRO A 57 14.53 -10.50 -15.99
N ALA A 58 15.40 -9.80 -16.72
CA ALA A 58 15.11 -8.80 -17.76
C ALA A 58 14.52 -7.46 -17.30
N VAL A 59 13.49 -7.44 -16.45
CA VAL A 59 12.86 -6.21 -15.94
C VAL A 59 12.66 -6.36 -14.43
N ASN A 60 13.32 -5.49 -13.66
CA ASN A 60 13.25 -5.48 -12.19
C ASN A 60 11.82 -5.15 -11.73
N GLY A 61 11.34 -5.81 -10.67
CA GLY A 61 10.03 -5.54 -10.06
C GLY A 61 9.79 -4.06 -9.73
N LEU A 62 10.85 -3.29 -9.43
CA LEU A 62 10.76 -1.84 -9.26
C LEU A 62 10.18 -1.13 -10.49
N GLN A 63 10.69 -1.45 -11.69
CA GLN A 63 10.22 -0.84 -12.93
C GLN A 63 8.76 -1.21 -13.20
N LEU A 64 8.38 -2.47 -12.95
CA LEU A 64 6.99 -2.90 -13.04
C LEU A 64 6.09 -2.08 -12.11
N LEU A 65 6.48 -1.91 -10.85
CA LEU A 65 5.72 -1.13 -9.87
C LEU A 65 5.50 0.31 -10.33
N GLU A 66 6.53 0.97 -10.87
CA GLU A 66 6.43 2.33 -11.39
C GLU A 66 5.49 2.42 -12.60
N GLN A 67 5.56 1.44 -13.51
CA GLN A 67 4.69 1.40 -14.69
C GLN A 67 3.24 1.16 -14.30
N VAL A 68 2.97 0.23 -13.38
CA VAL A 68 1.62 -0.04 -12.88
C VAL A 68 1.07 1.17 -12.12
N ARG A 69 1.88 1.88 -11.33
CA ARG A 69 1.47 3.14 -10.68
C ARG A 69 1.00 4.18 -11.71
N LYS A 70 1.62 4.26 -12.88
CA LYS A 70 1.22 5.20 -13.95
C LYS A 70 -0.05 4.75 -14.68
N HIS A 71 -0.17 3.47 -15.03
CA HIS A 71 -1.26 2.94 -15.86
C HIS A 71 -2.52 2.60 -15.06
N SER A 72 -2.34 2.02 -13.87
CA SER A 72 -3.41 1.65 -12.94
C SER A 72 -3.08 2.13 -11.52
N PRO A 73 -3.13 3.46 -11.27
CA PRO A 73 -2.73 4.05 -9.99
C PRO A 73 -3.52 3.50 -8.79
N ARG A 74 -4.76 3.04 -9.03
CA ARG A 74 -5.64 2.47 -8.01
C ARG A 74 -5.26 1.05 -7.60
N THR A 75 -4.61 0.29 -8.48
CA THR A 75 -4.19 -1.08 -8.17
C THR A 75 -3.31 -1.07 -6.94
N CYS A 76 -3.70 -1.85 -5.94
CA CYS A 76 -2.92 -2.02 -4.73
C CYS A 76 -1.72 -2.92 -5.02
N ARG A 77 -0.50 -2.43 -4.78
CA ARG A 77 0.74 -3.10 -5.19
C ARG A 77 1.43 -3.69 -3.95
N ILE A 78 1.74 -4.98 -3.97
CA ILE A 78 2.41 -5.71 -2.89
C ILE A 78 3.69 -6.32 -3.44
N VAL A 79 4.78 -6.21 -2.69
CA VAL A 79 6.01 -6.96 -2.95
C VAL A 79 6.03 -8.23 -2.11
N LEU A 80 6.41 -9.35 -2.73
CA LEU A 80 6.72 -10.60 -2.05
C LEU A 80 8.05 -11.14 -2.58
N THR A 81 9.13 -10.99 -1.81
CA THR A 81 10.49 -11.32 -2.28
C THR A 81 11.24 -12.24 -1.34
N GLY A 82 12.15 -13.05 -1.87
CA GLY A 82 13.05 -13.89 -1.08
C GLY A 82 14.27 -13.17 -0.52
N LYS A 83 14.60 -11.97 -1.02
CA LYS A 83 15.79 -11.25 -0.59
C LYS A 83 15.42 -10.09 0.35
N PRO A 84 15.85 -10.13 1.62
CA PRO A 84 15.61 -9.02 2.53
C PRO A 84 16.41 -7.79 2.10
N ASN A 85 15.71 -6.66 1.95
CA ASN A 85 16.32 -5.35 1.78
C ASN A 85 15.47 -4.30 2.51
N ALA A 86 15.89 -3.98 3.75
CA ALA A 86 15.14 -3.08 4.63
C ALA A 86 15.09 -1.64 4.11
N ASP A 87 16.17 -1.16 3.49
CA ASP A 87 16.24 0.20 2.94
C ASP A 87 15.29 0.33 1.74
N ALA A 88 15.32 -0.64 0.83
CA ALA A 88 14.40 -0.68 -0.30
C ALA A 88 12.94 -0.80 0.16
N ALA A 89 12.65 -1.67 1.14
CA ALA A 89 11.31 -1.79 1.70
C ALA A 89 10.81 -0.44 2.27
N THR A 90 11.65 0.23 3.05
CA THR A 90 11.35 1.53 3.66
C THR A 90 11.07 2.59 2.60
N GLN A 91 11.91 2.65 1.55
CA GLN A 91 11.74 3.61 0.46
C GLN A 91 10.45 3.36 -0.32
N LEU A 92 10.20 2.12 -0.77
CA LEU A 92 9.03 1.78 -1.58
C LEU A 92 7.71 2.04 -0.84
N LEU A 93 7.67 1.81 0.47
CA LEU A 93 6.51 2.09 1.31
C LEU A 93 6.33 3.60 1.50
N SER A 94 7.41 4.31 1.81
CA SER A 94 7.38 5.77 2.04
C SER A 94 6.97 6.56 0.81
N ASP A 95 7.42 6.13 -0.37
CA ASP A 95 7.08 6.74 -1.66
C ASP A 95 5.64 6.43 -2.13
N GLY A 96 4.88 5.64 -1.35
CA GLY A 96 3.55 5.14 -1.69
C GLY A 96 3.55 4.25 -2.94
N LEU A 97 4.73 3.77 -3.34
CA LEU A 97 4.87 2.92 -4.52
C LEU A 97 4.28 1.54 -4.25
N VAL A 98 4.39 1.04 -3.02
CA VAL A 98 3.79 -0.23 -2.59
C VAL A 98 2.96 -0.07 -1.31
N PHE A 99 1.93 -0.89 -1.17
CA PHE A 99 1.07 -0.98 0.01
C PHE A 99 1.70 -1.85 1.11
N ARG A 100 2.36 -2.94 0.71
CA ARG A 100 3.08 -3.86 1.61
C ARG A 100 4.32 -4.41 0.93
N TYR A 101 5.31 -4.72 1.76
CA TYR A 101 6.54 -5.41 1.38
C TYR A 101 6.67 -6.65 2.28
N LEU A 102 6.72 -7.83 1.67
CA LEU A 102 6.72 -9.12 2.37
C LEU A 102 7.95 -9.94 1.99
N LEU A 103 8.46 -10.68 2.97
CA LEU A 103 9.54 -11.63 2.77
C LEU A 103 8.99 -13.04 2.57
N LYS A 104 9.59 -13.79 1.65
CA LYS A 104 9.45 -15.25 1.54
C LYS A 104 10.34 -15.90 2.64
N PRO A 105 9.89 -16.97 3.32
CA PRO A 105 8.59 -17.61 3.17
C PRO A 105 7.46 -16.79 3.81
N CYS A 106 6.35 -16.65 3.09
CA CYS A 106 5.11 -16.06 3.61
C CYS A 106 4.04 -17.15 3.68
N THR A 107 3.38 -17.29 4.83
CA THR A 107 2.30 -18.27 4.97
C THR A 107 1.10 -17.89 4.09
N PRO A 108 0.36 -18.87 3.55
CA PRO A 108 -0.86 -18.60 2.79
C PRO A 108 -1.89 -17.75 3.54
N ALA A 109 -2.06 -18.00 4.84
CA ALA A 109 -3.01 -17.25 5.68
C ALA A 109 -2.63 -15.76 5.77
N LYS A 110 -1.36 -15.46 6.07
CA LYS A 110 -0.85 -14.08 6.11
C LYS A 110 -1.01 -13.38 4.76
N LEU A 111 -0.66 -14.05 3.67
CA LEU A 111 -0.78 -13.48 2.33
C LEU A 111 -2.25 -13.21 1.95
N ARG A 112 -3.16 -14.11 2.31
CA ARG A 112 -4.61 -13.95 2.12
C ARG A 112 -5.16 -12.69 2.81
N ASP A 113 -4.80 -12.50 4.08
CA ASP A 113 -5.29 -11.36 4.87
C ASP A 113 -4.80 -10.04 4.26
N ILE A 114 -3.53 -10.00 3.84
CA ILE A 114 -2.94 -8.83 3.20
C ILE A 114 -3.58 -8.54 1.83
N ILE A 115 -3.89 -9.57 1.04
CA ILE A 115 -4.61 -9.39 -0.24
C ILE A 115 -6.00 -8.82 0.02
N ARG A 116 -6.72 -9.28 1.06
CA ARG A 116 -8.03 -8.75 1.44
C ARG A 116 -7.94 -7.28 1.88
N GLU A 117 -6.95 -6.92 2.68
CA GLU A 117 -6.67 -5.51 3.01
C GLU A 117 -6.40 -4.68 1.75
N GLY A 118 -5.63 -5.23 0.80
CA GLY A 118 -5.32 -4.58 -0.46
C GLY A 118 -6.55 -4.35 -1.35
N ILE A 119 -7.49 -5.30 -1.36
CA ILE A 119 -8.78 -5.17 -2.06
C ILE A 119 -9.61 -4.03 -1.45
N VAL A 120 -9.70 -3.95 -0.12
CA VAL A 120 -10.43 -2.86 0.56
C VAL A 120 -9.80 -1.49 0.20
N CYS A 121 -8.46 -1.41 0.16
CA CYS A 121 -7.75 -0.19 -0.26
C CYS A 121 -8.10 0.20 -1.71
N TYR A 122 -8.13 -0.76 -2.62
CA TYR A 122 -8.53 -0.55 -4.03
C TYR A 122 -9.97 -0.02 -4.15
N GLU A 123 -10.91 -0.60 -3.40
CA GLU A 123 -12.31 -0.17 -3.40
C GLU A 123 -12.45 1.28 -2.92
N GLN A 124 -11.77 1.63 -1.82
CA GLN A 124 -11.76 3.01 -1.30
C GLN A 124 -11.18 4.01 -2.31
N ALA A 125 -10.07 3.67 -2.97
CA ALA A 125 -9.46 4.51 -4.01
C ALA A 125 -10.39 4.69 -5.23
N SER A 126 -11.14 3.65 -5.57
CA SER A 126 -12.12 3.67 -6.68
C SER A 126 -13.34 4.54 -6.35
N LEU A 127 -13.85 4.47 -5.12
CA LEU A 127 -14.95 5.32 -4.64
C LEU A 127 -14.56 6.80 -4.64
N ARG A 128 -13.38 7.13 -4.10
CA ARG A 128 -12.87 8.52 -4.10
C ARG A 128 -12.78 9.11 -5.51
N SER A 129 -12.32 8.31 -6.47
CA SER A 129 -12.21 8.73 -7.86
C SER A 129 -13.55 8.93 -8.56
N ASN A 130 -14.57 8.15 -8.19
CA ASN A 130 -15.92 8.31 -8.73
C ASN A 130 -16.63 9.55 -8.17
N ASN A 131 -16.38 9.87 -6.90
CA ASN A 131 -16.89 11.10 -6.28
C ASN A 131 -16.16 12.36 -6.79
N ALA A 132 -14.86 12.27 -7.11
CA ALA A 132 -14.10 13.39 -7.67
C ALA A 132 -14.55 13.82 -9.08
N ARG A 133 -15.31 12.98 -9.81
CA ARG A 133 -15.88 13.31 -11.13
C ARG A 133 -17.21 14.07 -11.07
N HIS A 134 -17.79 14.24 -9.88
CA HIS A 134 -19.10 14.88 -9.70
C HIS A 134 -19.02 16.31 -9.12
N PHE A 135 -17.84 16.91 -9.02
CA PHE A 135 -17.66 18.27 -8.52
C PHE A 135 -17.06 19.18 -9.60
N ASP A 136 -17.91 19.58 -10.55
CA ASP A 136 -17.78 20.89 -11.18
C ASP A 136 -18.66 21.89 -10.41
N THR A 137 -18.14 23.11 -10.25
CA THR A 137 -18.68 24.34 -9.59
C THR A 137 -18.57 24.48 -8.06
N PRO A 138 -18.37 25.73 -7.57
CA PRO A 138 -17.37 26.03 -6.56
C PRO A 138 -17.95 26.48 -5.22
N ALA A 139 -17.03 26.50 -4.26
CA ALA A 139 -17.08 27.24 -3.01
C ALA A 139 -17.98 26.70 -1.90
N ALA A 140 -17.29 26.55 -0.77
CA ALA A 140 -17.75 26.87 0.57
C ALA A 140 -18.82 25.97 1.21
N GLU A 141 -18.44 25.49 2.40
CA GLU A 141 -19.35 25.19 3.51
C GLU A 141 -20.30 24.02 3.26
N SER A 142 -19.96 22.82 3.73
CA SER A 142 -20.31 22.52 5.12
C SER A 142 -19.42 21.43 5.70
N ARG A 143 -18.57 21.85 6.63
CA ARG A 143 -17.92 21.01 7.64
C ARG A 143 -18.99 20.19 8.38
N HIS A 144 -19.10 18.91 8.04
CA HIS A 144 -19.43 17.91 9.05
C HIS A 144 -18.11 17.35 9.56
N VAL A 145 -17.64 17.97 10.65
CA VAL A 145 -16.55 17.48 11.50
C VAL A 145 -16.99 16.12 12.04
N ARG A 146 -16.63 15.03 11.36
CA ARG A 146 -16.61 13.71 12.00
C ARG A 146 -15.31 13.64 12.78
N GLN A 147 -15.43 13.89 14.08
CA GLN A 147 -14.41 13.67 15.11
C GLN A 147 -13.58 12.42 14.77
N THR A 148 -12.33 12.63 14.33
CA THR A 148 -11.37 11.54 14.21
C THR A 148 -10.50 11.59 15.46
N GLN A 149 -10.53 10.48 16.20
CA GLN A 149 -9.92 10.30 17.51
C GLN A 149 -8.45 10.73 17.49
N VAL A 150 -8.12 11.75 18.28
CA VAL A 150 -6.73 12.07 18.63
C VAL A 150 -6.22 10.91 19.48
N TYR A 151 -5.47 9.99 18.86
CA TYR A 151 -4.79 8.93 19.59
C TYR A 151 -3.85 9.58 20.60
N ARG A 152 -4.00 9.19 21.86
CA ARG A 152 -3.35 9.83 23.01
C ARG A 152 -1.86 9.45 22.99
N LEU A 153 -1.03 10.23 22.30
CA LEU A 153 0.42 10.05 22.20
C LEU A 153 1.05 9.88 23.59
N ARG A 154 1.71 8.74 23.84
CA ARG A 154 2.51 8.49 25.05
C ARG A 154 3.96 8.25 24.70
N ASN A 155 4.83 8.60 25.64
CA ASN A 155 6.24 8.24 25.58
C ASN A 155 6.36 6.71 25.58
N GLY A 156 7.05 6.16 24.58
CA GLY A 156 7.23 4.72 24.36
C GLY A 156 6.31 4.08 23.32
N ASP A 157 5.29 4.80 22.81
CA ASP A 157 4.42 4.27 21.75
C ASP A 157 5.19 4.13 20.43
N GLU A 158 4.84 3.13 19.61
CA GLU A 158 5.46 2.90 18.30
C GLU A 158 4.56 3.43 17.17
N VAL A 159 5.16 4.21 16.27
CA VAL A 159 4.44 4.77 15.13
C VAL A 159 4.06 3.66 14.15
N ALA A 160 2.76 3.42 13.99
CA ALA A 160 2.19 2.37 13.14
C ALA A 160 2.36 2.63 11.65
N ALA A 161 2.44 3.91 11.28
CA ALA A 161 2.47 4.37 9.90
C ALA A 161 3.27 5.66 9.82
N SER A 162 4.08 5.79 8.77
CA SER A 162 4.93 6.96 8.60
C SER A 162 4.10 8.25 8.60
N VAL A 163 4.55 9.22 9.39
CA VAL A 163 3.96 10.55 9.49
C VAL A 163 4.51 11.39 8.36
N LEU A 164 3.61 11.93 7.55
CA LEU A 164 3.96 12.76 6.40
C LEU A 164 3.56 14.21 6.68
N ASP A 165 4.35 15.17 6.21
CA ASP A 165 3.93 16.56 6.11
C ASP A 165 2.97 16.77 4.92
N ARG A 166 2.43 18.00 4.80
CA ARG A 166 1.56 18.37 3.67
C ARG A 166 2.21 18.27 2.30
N ASP A 167 3.54 18.33 2.24
CA ASP A 167 4.32 18.21 1.01
C ASP A 167 4.69 16.75 0.71
N GLY A 168 4.20 15.79 1.53
CA GLY A 168 4.44 14.37 1.38
C GLY A 168 5.82 13.91 1.88
N ARG A 169 6.53 14.72 2.67
CA ARG A 169 7.82 14.34 3.25
C ARG A 169 7.61 13.54 4.53
N VAL A 170 8.35 12.44 4.67
CA VAL A 170 8.35 11.64 5.90
C VAL A 170 8.99 12.45 7.03
N LEU A 171 8.20 12.74 8.06
CA LEU A 171 8.64 13.38 9.30
C LEU A 171 9.04 12.35 10.35
N VAL A 172 8.31 11.23 10.40
CA VAL A 172 8.57 10.12 11.32
C VAL A 172 8.25 8.82 10.59
N SER A 173 9.18 7.87 10.59
CA SER A 173 8.98 6.59 9.93
C SER A 173 8.14 5.63 10.79
N SER A 174 7.42 4.73 10.15
CA SER A 174 6.83 3.57 10.83
C SER A 174 7.89 2.80 11.62
N GLY A 175 7.55 2.29 12.80
CA GLY A 175 8.47 1.60 13.70
C GLY A 175 9.28 2.52 14.61
N THR A 176 9.12 3.84 14.49
CA THR A 176 9.79 4.78 15.38
C THR A 176 9.11 4.75 16.75
N VAL A 177 9.89 4.46 17.79
CA VAL A 177 9.45 4.63 19.18
C VAL A 177 9.42 6.12 19.51
N LEU A 178 8.27 6.60 19.99
CA LEU A 178 8.06 7.99 20.36
C LEU A 178 8.76 8.30 21.69
N ASP A 179 9.88 9.02 21.63
CA ASP A 179 10.46 9.66 22.80
C ASP A 179 9.76 11.01 23.12
N GLN A 180 10.12 11.64 24.24
CA GLN A 180 9.53 12.92 24.65
C GLN A 180 9.77 14.07 23.64
N ASP A 181 10.91 14.07 22.94
CA ASP A 181 11.28 15.15 22.03
C ASP A 181 10.47 15.05 20.72
N LEU A 182 10.38 13.83 20.16
CA LEU A 182 9.61 13.52 18.96
C LEU A 182 8.12 13.76 19.18
N LEU A 183 7.61 13.39 20.37
CA LEU A 183 6.22 13.58 20.75
C LEU A 183 5.85 15.07 20.87
N SER A 184 6.75 15.88 21.41
CA SER A 184 6.57 17.34 21.50
C SER A 184 6.55 17.99 20.11
N LYS A 185 7.44 17.54 19.21
CA LYS A 185 7.47 17.99 17.81
C LYS A 185 6.20 17.63 17.04
N LEU A 186 5.73 16.39 17.17
CA LEU A 186 4.51 15.93 16.51
C LEU A 186 3.26 16.70 17.00
N ARG A 187 3.14 16.96 18.31
CA ARG A 187 2.04 17.79 18.85
C ARG A 187 2.01 19.18 18.25
N LYS A 188 3.18 19.84 18.19
CA LYS A 188 3.29 21.18 17.59
C LYS A 188 2.90 21.16 16.10
N LEU A 189 3.30 20.14 15.36
CA LEU A 189 2.96 20.00 13.95
C LEU A 189 1.46 19.72 13.72
N LEU A 190 0.81 18.99 14.63
CA LEU A 190 -0.66 18.81 14.62
C LEU A 190 -1.38 20.13 14.91
N GLU A 191 -0.94 20.88 15.92
CA GLU A 191 -1.50 22.20 16.28
C GLU A 191 -1.36 23.22 15.15
N GLU A 192 -0.22 23.21 14.45
CA GLU A 192 0.04 24.03 13.27
C GLU A 192 -0.69 23.51 12.00
N GLY A 193 -1.37 22.36 12.09
CA GLY A 193 -2.07 21.71 10.99
C GLY A 193 -1.15 21.21 9.87
N ARG A 194 0.15 21.12 10.11
CA ARG A 194 1.19 20.76 9.13
C ARG A 194 1.26 19.27 8.83
N ILE A 195 0.61 18.46 9.66
CA ILE A 195 0.42 17.03 9.46
C ILE A 195 -1.08 16.70 9.49
N GLY A 196 -1.50 15.69 8.73
CA GLY A 196 -2.90 15.28 8.65
C GLY A 196 -3.37 14.52 9.89
N GLU A 197 -4.66 14.65 10.23
CA GLU A 197 -5.30 13.98 11.39
C GLU A 197 -5.33 12.43 11.28
N ASN A 198 -4.89 11.85 10.17
CA ASN A 198 -4.85 10.39 9.93
C ASN A 198 -3.56 9.74 10.44
N LEU A 199 -3.15 10.10 11.65
CA LEU A 199 -1.99 9.53 12.33
C LEU A 199 -2.41 8.21 13.00
N THR A 200 -2.12 7.07 12.38
CA THR A 200 -2.28 5.76 13.02
C THR A 200 -1.07 5.48 13.90
N ILE A 201 -1.27 5.19 15.18
CA ILE A 201 -0.22 4.82 16.14
C ILE A 201 -0.70 3.60 16.92
N TYR A 202 0.17 2.61 17.07
CA TYR A 202 -0.10 1.45 17.91
C TYR A 202 0.53 1.70 19.28
N SER A 203 -0.25 1.51 20.35
CA SER A 203 0.31 1.54 21.70
C SER A 203 0.92 0.18 22.00
N THR A 204 2.21 0.17 22.31
CA THR A 204 2.95 -1.00 22.78
C THR A 204 2.74 -1.14 24.29
N HIS A 205 1.55 -1.63 24.70
CA HIS A 205 1.37 -2.26 26.02
C HIS A 205 1.39 -3.77 25.87
#